data_AF-A0ABD5T4F0-F1
#
_entry.id   AF-A0ABD5T4F0-F1
#
_cell.length_a   1.000
_cell.length_b   1.000
_cell.length_c   1.000
_cell.angle_alpha   90.00
_cell.angle_beta   90.00
_cell.angle_gamma   90.00
#
_symmetry.space_group_name_H-M   'P 1'
#
loop_
_entity.id
_entity.type
_entity.pdbx_description
1 polymer ?
#
loop_
_entity_poly.entity_id
_entity_poly.type
_entity_poly.pdbx_seq_one_letter_code
_entity_poly.pdbx_strand_id
1 'polypeptide(L)'
;MTDFGALSIAPPVLAIVLAILTRKAVLSLFLGIWSGAVIVTGGLGIVQTFEWIVAAISDEFQATILVFTLLLGSGVAMVWNLGGTAAIREWALARLDSQRKAGLV
;
A
#
# COMPACT_ATOMS: atom_id res chain seq x y z
N MET A 1 -23.58 2.86 24.09
CA MET A 1 -22.75 2.06 23.17
C MET A 1 -23.39 2.24 21.80
N THR A 2 -22.89 3.16 20.99
CA THR A 2 -23.40 3.30 19.61
C THR A 2 -22.74 2.21 18.79
N ASP A 3 -23.48 1.14 18.53
CA ASP A 3 -23.05 0.04 17.67
C ASP A 3 -22.89 0.57 16.24
N PHE A 4 -21.69 1.03 15.90
CA PHE A 4 -21.33 1.40 14.52
C PHE A 4 -21.24 0.16 13.58
N GLY A 5 -21.81 -0.99 13.96
CA GLY A 5 -21.55 -2.33 13.40
C GLY A 5 -21.45 -2.37 11.87
N ALA A 6 -22.49 -1.94 11.15
CA ALA A 6 -22.46 -1.90 9.69
C ALA A 6 -21.71 -0.68 9.11
N LEU A 7 -21.68 0.44 9.85
CA LEU A 7 -21.07 1.69 9.43
C LEU A 7 -19.53 1.64 9.45
N SER A 8 -18.95 0.83 10.34
CA SER A 8 -17.49 0.61 10.44
C SER A 8 -16.89 -0.12 9.23
N ILE A 9 -17.71 -0.84 8.46
CA ILE A 9 -17.30 -1.53 7.23
C ILE A 9 -17.27 -0.56 6.03
N ALA A 10 -18.02 0.54 6.11
CA ALA A 10 -18.12 1.50 5.01
C ALA A 10 -16.77 2.13 4.62
N PRO A 11 -15.91 2.59 5.56
CA PRO A 11 -14.62 3.18 5.19
C PRO A 11 -13.65 2.19 4.51
N PRO A 12 -13.43 0.95 5.02
CA PRO A 12 -12.60 -0.04 4.33
C PRO A 12 -13.11 -0.44 2.95
N VAL A 13 -14.42 -0.65 2.80
CA VAL A 13 -15.02 -1.01 1.50
C VAL A 13 -14.85 0.13 0.50
N LEU A 14 -15.10 1.37 0.93
CA LEU A 14 -14.90 2.56 0.11
C LEU A 14 -13.45 2.68 -0.35
N ALA A 15 -12.47 2.43 0.53
CA ALA A 15 -11.05 2.44 0.18
C ALA A 15 -10.72 1.39 -0.91
N ILE A 16 -11.22 0.16 -0.77
CA ILE A 16 -10.96 -0.92 -1.73
C ILE A 16 -11.59 -0.60 -3.10
N VAL A 17 -12.85 -0.17 -3.11
CA VAL A 17 -13.57 0.17 -4.35
C VAL A 17 -12.87 1.33 -5.08
N LEU A 18 -12.49 2.38 -4.34
CA LEU A 18 -11.75 3.49 -4.93
C LEU A 18 -10.37 3.07 -5.43
N ALA A 19 -9.66 2.17 -4.74
CA ALA A 19 -8.34 1.71 -5.16
C ALA A 19 -8.42 0.97 -6.50
N ILE A 20 -9.45 0.15 -6.70
CA ILE A 20 -9.67 -0.59 -7.94
C ILE A 20 -10.04 0.37 -9.08
N LEU A 21 -10.96 1.31 -8.84
CA LEU A 21 -11.46 2.22 -9.87
C LEU A 21 -10.40 3.25 -10.29
N THR A 22 -9.74 3.87 -9.32
CA THR A 22 -8.79 4.96 -9.57
C THR A 22 -7.39 4.47 -9.92
N ARG A 23 -7.06 3.20 -9.62
CA ARG A 23 -5.71 2.64 -9.67
C ARG A 23 -4.68 3.46 -8.88
N LYS A 24 -5.15 4.23 -7.89
CA LYS A 24 -4.35 5.10 -7.02
C LYS A 24 -4.55 4.68 -5.56
N ALA A 25 -3.72 3.74 -5.10
CA ALA A 25 -3.83 3.15 -3.76
C ALA A 25 -3.75 4.20 -2.64
N VAL A 26 -2.78 5.13 -2.71
CA VAL A 26 -2.54 6.14 -1.67
C VAL A 26 -3.75 7.07 -1.49
N LEU A 27 -4.30 7.60 -2.60
CA LEU A 27 -5.48 8.47 -2.53
C LEU A 27 -6.71 7.72 -1.99
N SER A 28 -6.86 6.46 -2.38
CA SER A 28 -8.00 5.64 -1.96
C SER A 28 -7.94 5.31 -0.48
N LEU A 29 -6.74 5.01 0.04
CA LEU A 29 -6.51 4.82 1.47
C LEU A 29 -6.82 6.09 2.27
N PHE A 30 -6.35 7.25 1.79
CA PHE A 30 -6.64 8.53 2.43
C PHE A 30 -8.15 8.81 2.51
N LEU A 31 -8.87 8.62 1.40
CA LEU A 31 -10.33 8.81 1.37
C LEU A 31 -11.08 7.81 2.27
N GLY A 32 -10.55 6.59 2.42
CA GLY A 32 -11.04 5.61 3.39
C GLY A 32 -10.92 6.11 4.83
N ILE A 33 -9.72 6.52 5.25
CA ILE A 33 -9.48 7.01 6.62
C ILE A 33 -10.31 8.26 6.89
N TRP A 34 -10.36 9.19 5.93
CA TRP A 34 -11.17 10.40 6.03
C TRP A 34 -12.67 10.12 6.15
N SER A 35 -13.19 9.16 5.37
CA SER A 35 -14.59 8.70 5.49
C SER A 35 -14.90 8.19 6.90
N GLY A 36 -13.99 7.40 7.50
CA GLY A 36 -14.10 6.97 8.89
C GLY A 36 -14.12 8.13 9.88
N ALA A 37 -13.27 9.15 9.65
CA ALA A 37 -13.21 10.33 10.50
C ALA A 37 -14.47 11.19 10.41
N VAL A 38 -15.06 11.33 9.21
CA VAL A 38 -16.35 12.01 9.01
C VAL A 38 -17.46 11.30 9.78
N ILE A 39 -17.49 9.97 9.74
CA ILE A 39 -18.48 9.17 10.46
C ILE A 39 -18.37 9.35 11.98
N VAL A 40 -17.15 9.33 12.53
CA VAL A 40 -16.92 9.44 13.97
C VAL A 40 -17.17 10.86 14.49
N THR A 41 -16.77 11.88 13.73
CA THR A 41 -16.86 13.28 14.17
C THR A 41 -18.20 13.95 13.84
N GLY A 42 -18.98 13.39 12.90
CA GLY A 42 -20.22 14.01 12.40
C GLY A 42 -20.01 15.32 11.62
N GLY A 43 -18.77 15.70 11.34
CA GLY A 43 -18.37 16.92 10.63
C GLY A 43 -17.33 16.64 9.55
N LEU A 44 -16.51 17.64 9.19
CA LEU A 44 -15.52 17.47 8.12
C LEU A 44 -14.40 16.46 8.45
N GLY A 45 -14.19 16.08 9.72
CA GLY A 45 -13.25 15.00 10.11
C GLY A 45 -11.77 15.21 9.76
N ILE A 46 -11.37 16.38 9.25
CA ILE A 46 -10.00 16.62 8.74
C ILE A 46 -8.97 16.50 9.87
N VAL A 47 -9.18 17.17 10.99
CA VAL A 47 -8.25 17.14 12.14
C VAL A 47 -8.10 15.70 12.64
N GLN A 48 -9.23 15.01 12.85
CA GLN A 48 -9.23 13.62 13.30
C GLN A 48 -8.49 12.67 12.36
N THR A 49 -8.60 12.89 11.05
CA THR A 49 -7.87 12.11 10.04
C THR A 49 -6.36 12.24 10.22
N PHE A 50 -5.87 13.47 10.39
CA PHE A 50 -4.45 13.72 10.60
C PHE A 50 -3.97 13.21 11.97
N GLU A 51 -4.78 13.33 13.02
CA GLU A 51 -4.47 12.75 14.33
C GLU A 51 -4.30 11.24 14.25
N TRP A 52 -5.19 10.53 13.55
CA TRP A 52 -5.07 9.08 13.35
C TRP A 52 -3.83 8.70 12.55
N ILE A 53 -3.48 9.48 11.52
CA ILE A 53 -2.26 9.26 10.74
C ILE A 53 -1.02 9.45 11.63
N VAL A 54 -0.96 10.52 12.42
CA VAL A 54 0.16 10.78 13.32
C VAL A 54 0.26 9.70 14.40
N ALA A 55 -0.88 9.29 14.99
CA ALA A 55 -0.92 8.23 15.97
C ALA A 55 -0.43 6.90 15.39
N ALA A 56 -0.86 6.54 14.17
CA ALA A 56 -0.45 5.31 13.51
C ALA A 56 1.05 5.28 13.16
N ILE A 57 1.70 6.44 12.97
CA ILE A 57 3.15 6.52 12.70
C ILE A 57 3.94 6.56 14.02
N SER A 58 3.33 7.07 15.09
CA SER A 58 4.00 7.26 16.39
C SER A 58 4.02 6.00 17.25
N ASP A 59 3.20 5.00 16.90
CA ASP A 59 3.24 3.68 17.53
C ASP A 59 4.55 2.96 17.21
N GLU A 60 5.21 2.43 18.24
CA GLU A 60 6.54 1.82 18.14
C GLU A 60 6.58 0.66 17.13
N PHE A 61 5.53 -0.16 17.10
CA PHE A 61 5.48 -1.31 16.20
C PHE A 61 5.30 -0.87 14.75
N GLN A 62 4.39 0.07 14.49
CA GLN A 62 4.22 0.64 13.15
C GLN A 62 5.46 1.42 12.69
N ALA A 63 6.09 2.21 13.56
CA ALA A 63 7.33 2.92 13.27
C ALA A 63 8.46 1.96 12.89
N THR A 64 8.58 0.85 13.62
CA THR A 64 9.56 -0.22 13.31
C THR A 64 9.30 -0.82 11.93
N ILE A 65 8.04 -1.11 11.59
CA ILE A 65 7.67 -1.60 10.25
C ILE A 65 8.00 -0.57 9.17
N LEU A 66 7.74 0.72 9.41
CA LEU A 66 8.07 1.80 8.47
C LEU A 66 9.57 1.86 8.20
N VAL A 67 10.40 1.81 9.24
CA VAL A 67 11.86 1.80 9.08
C VAL A 67 12.32 0.53 8.35
N PHE A 68 11.79 -0.64 8.72
CA PHE A 68 12.13 -1.90 8.07
C PHE A 68 11.77 -1.91 6.58
N THR A 69 10.55 -1.49 6.23
CA THR A 69 10.10 -1.42 4.84
C THR A 69 10.87 -0.38 4.03
N LEU A 70 11.28 0.73 4.65
CA LEU A 70 12.15 1.73 4.01
C LEU A 70 13.53 1.14 3.70
N LEU A 71 14.12 0.37 4.63
CA LEU A 71 15.40 -0.31 4.42
C LEU A 71 15.31 -1.41 3.36
N LEU A 72 14.22 -2.19 3.35
CA LEU A 72 13.98 -3.16 2.28
C LEU A 72 13.83 -2.46 0.92
N GLY A 73 13.08 -1.35 0.87
CA GLY A 73 12.90 -0.56 -0.34
C GLY A 73 14.21 0.01 -0.86
N SER A 74 15.07 0.53 0.02
CA SER A 74 16.39 1.06 -0.36
C SER A 74 17.33 -0.05 -0.85
N GLY A 75 17.30 -1.22 -0.21
CA GLY A 75 18.04 -2.40 -0.67
C GLY A 75 17.62 -2.86 -2.06
N VAL A 76 16.31 -2.92 -2.32
CA VAL A 76 15.76 -3.24 -3.65
C VAL A 76 16.18 -2.18 -4.68
N ALA A 77 16.10 -0.90 -4.33
CA ALA A 77 16.53 0.19 -5.20
C ALA A 77 18.03 0.14 -5.51
N MET A 78 18.87 -0.25 -4.54
CA MET A 78 20.30 -0.46 -4.75
C MET A 78 20.56 -1.60 -5.74
N VAL A 79 19.90 -2.75 -5.58
CA VAL A 79 20.01 -3.86 -6.54
C VAL A 79 19.56 -3.45 -7.94
N TRP A 80 18.49 -2.64 -8.03
CA TRP A 80 18.01 -2.10 -9.30
C TRP A 80 19.06 -1.19 -9.96
N ASN A 81 19.63 -0.26 -9.19
CA ASN A 81 20.61 0.71 -9.68
C ASN A 81 21.95 0.08 -10.06
N LEU A 82 22.34 -1.01 -9.39
CA LEU A 82 23.53 -1.81 -9.74
C LEU A 82 23.30 -2.70 -10.97
N GLY A 83 22.11 -2.65 -11.60
CA GLY A 83 21.80 -3.44 -12.79
C GLY A 83 21.43 -4.89 -12.50
N GLY A 84 21.13 -5.25 -11.25
CA GLY A 84 20.78 -6.62 -10.86
C GLY A 84 19.55 -7.15 -11.59
N THR A 85 18.52 -6.32 -11.79
CA THR A 85 17.33 -6.71 -12.55
C THR A 85 17.60 -6.83 -14.05
N ALA A 86 18.52 -6.03 -14.59
CA ALA A 86 18.98 -6.14 -15.98
C ALA A 86 19.79 -7.44 -16.19
N ALA A 87 20.69 -7.78 -15.26
CA ALA A 87 21.46 -9.02 -15.31
C ALA A 87 20.57 -10.27 -15.22
N ILE A 88 19.54 -10.26 -14.35
CA ILE A 88 18.56 -11.36 -14.27
C ILE A 88 17.79 -11.48 -15.59
N ARG A 89 17.38 -10.36 -16.20
CA ARG A 89 16.72 -10.36 -17.50
C ARG A 89 17.62 -10.98 -18.58
N GLU A 90 18.88 -10.59 -18.64
CA GLU A 90 19.82 -11.08 -19.65
C GLU A 90 20.13 -12.57 -19.47
N TRP A 91 20.34 -13.01 -18.22
CA TRP A 91 20.45 -14.43 -17.89
C TRP A 91 19.20 -15.22 -18.29
N ALA A 92 18.01 -14.68 -18.01
CA ALA A 92 16.75 -15.32 -18.36
C ALA A 92 16.58 -15.45 -19.87
N LEU A 93 16.88 -14.39 -20.64
CA LEU A 93 16.83 -14.41 -22.11
C LEU A 93 17.84 -15.40 -22.70
N ALA A 94 19.08 -15.43 -22.18
CA ALA A 94 20.11 -16.37 -22.63
C ALA A 94 19.73 -17.84 -22.36
N ARG A 95 18.96 -18.11 -21.29
CA ARG A 95 18.55 -19.48 -20.93
C ARG A 95 17.23 -19.90 -21.59
N LEU A 96 16.30 -18.96 -21.76
CA LEU A 96 14.93 -19.17 -22.26
C LEU A 96 14.79 -18.75 -23.74
N ASP A 97 15.78 -19.12 -24.55
CA ASP A 97 15.88 -18.75 -25.97
C ASP A 97 14.93 -19.53 -26.91
N SER A 98 14.04 -20.38 -26.38
CA SER A 98 13.03 -21.05 -27.22
C SER A 98 11.73 -21.29 -26.48
N GLN A 99 10.61 -21.31 -27.22
CA GLN A 99 9.27 -21.51 -26.65
C GLN A 99 9.14 -22.83 -25.89
N ARG A 100 9.86 -23.87 -26.33
CA ARG A 100 9.93 -25.17 -25.67
C ARG A 100 10.68 -25.09 -24.33
N LYS A 101 11.69 -24.24 -24.22
CA LYS A 101 12.42 -23.97 -22.96
C LYS A 101 11.67 -23.01 -22.04
N ALA A 102 10.83 -22.13 -22.60
CA ALA A 102 9.97 -21.22 -21.88
C ALA A 102 8.66 -21.86 -21.36
N GLY A 103 8.40 -23.13 -21.69
CA GLY A 103 7.18 -23.83 -21.28
C GLY A 103 5.90 -23.31 -21.95
N LEU A 104 6.03 -22.66 -23.12
CA LEU A 104 4.92 -22.11 -23.90
C LEU A 104 4.35 -23.12 -24.92
N VAL A 105 4.82 -24.37 -24.89
CA VAL A 105 4.37 -25.51 -25.72
C VAL A 105 4.31 -26.77 -24.87
#